data_AF-A0A3B1DX64-F1
#
_entry.id   AF-A0A3B1DX64-F1
#
_cell.length_a   1.000
_cell.length_b   1.000
_cell.length_c   1.000
_cell.angle_alpha   90.00
_cell.angle_beta   90.00
_cell.angle_gamma   90.00
#
_symmetry.space_group_name_H-M   'P 1'
#
loop_
_entity.id
_entity.type
_entity.pdbx_description
1 polymer ?
#
loop_
_entity_poly.entity_id
_entity_poly.type
_entity_poly.pdbx_seq_one_letter_code
_entity_poly.pdbx_strand_id
1 'polypeptide(L)' 'KLQGGDLASPLMRTLSQELTERSLCGHGQTSWGPTLFILLPNDDAANQLKSDLTKNPRYATCHFQMVKPLNRGATVKMIQ' A
#
# COMPACT_ATOMS: atom_id res chain seq x y z
N LYS A 1 9.37 -21.79 -12.20
CA LYS A 1 9.47 -20.46 -11.55
C LYS A 1 8.06 -20.12 -11.07
N LEU A 2 7.84 -20.06 -9.76
CA LEU A 2 6.54 -19.69 -9.19
C LEU A 2 6.44 -18.16 -9.27
N GLN A 3 5.54 -17.63 -10.10
CA GLN A 3 5.22 -16.20 -10.11
C GLN A 3 4.21 -15.94 -8.99
N GLY A 4 4.50 -14.95 -8.12
CA GLY A 4 3.60 -14.44 -7.07
C GLY A 4 3.39 -15.32 -5.86
N GLY A 5 3.47 -14.73 -4.66
CA GLY A 5 3.00 -15.38 -3.43
C GLY A 5 3.58 -14.83 -2.12
N ASP A 6 2.73 -14.87 -1.09
CA ASP A 6 2.88 -14.57 0.35
C ASP A 6 3.68 -13.32 0.73
N LEU A 7 3.50 -12.24 -0.03
CA LEU A 7 4.23 -10.98 0.09
C LEU A 7 5.59 -11.14 -0.59
N ALA A 8 5.63 -10.81 -1.89
CA ALA A 8 6.73 -11.04 -2.85
C ALA A 8 8.12 -10.54 -2.43
N SER A 9 8.21 -9.91 -1.26
CA SER A 9 9.43 -9.50 -0.56
C SER A 9 9.27 -9.81 0.94
N PRO A 10 10.31 -10.31 1.62
CA PRO A 10 10.32 -10.44 3.08
C PRO A 10 9.92 -9.13 3.80
N LEU A 11 10.29 -7.98 3.25
CA LEU A 11 9.95 -6.68 3.80
C LEU A 11 8.44 -6.41 3.76
N MET A 12 7.78 -6.78 2.66
CA MET A 12 6.33 -6.66 2.53
C MET A 12 5.64 -7.67 3.44
N ARG A 13 6.25 -8.84 3.65
CA ARG A 13 5.76 -9.83 4.60
C ARG A 13 5.67 -9.27 6.01
N THR A 14 6.79 -8.70 6.47
CA THR A 14 6.87 -8.03 7.76
C THR A 14 5.87 -6.88 7.85
N LEU A 15 5.76 -6.04 6.83
CA LEU A 15 4.79 -4.94 6.84
C LEU A 15 3.34 -5.43 6.97
N SER A 16 2.92 -6.44 6.20
CA SER A 16 1.56 -6.98 6.30
C SER A 16 1.27 -7.60 7.67
N GLN A 17 2.25 -8.28 8.29
CA GLN A 17 2.11 -8.77 9.66
C GLN A 17 1.94 -7.61 10.65
N GLU A 18 2.78 -6.57 10.56
CA GLU A 18 2.66 -5.37 11.40
C GLU A 18 1.31 -4.65 11.22
N LEU A 19 0.79 -4.59 9.99
CA LEU A 19 -0.54 -4.02 9.72
C LEU A 19 -1.66 -4.85 10.34
N THR A 20 -1.52 -6.18 10.30
CA THR A 20 -2.46 -7.10 10.97
C THR A 20 -2.44 -6.92 12.48
N GLU A 21 -1.26 -6.84 13.10
CA GLU A 21 -1.08 -6.62 14.54
C GLU A 21 -1.66 -5.28 15.00
N ARG A 22 -1.64 -4.26 14.12
CA ARG A 22 -2.29 -2.95 14.34
C ARG A 22 -3.81 -2.98 14.11
N SER A 23 -4.41 -4.15 13.91
CA SER A 23 -5.84 -4.35 13.59
C SER A 23 -6.30 -3.66 12.30
N LEU A 24 -5.38 -3.42 11.35
CA LEU A 24 -5.68 -2.82 10.06
C LEU A 24 -5.92 -3.92 9.01
N CYS A 25 -7.03 -4.65 9.12
CA CYS A 25 -7.29 -5.87 8.34
C CYS A 25 -7.65 -5.65 6.86
N GLY A 26 -7.79 -4.40 6.40
CA GLY A 26 -8.15 -4.04 5.03
C GLY A 26 -6.96 -3.92 4.07
N HIS A 27 -5.96 -4.80 4.16
CA HIS A 27 -4.75 -4.72 3.34
C HIS A 27 -4.50 -5.98 2.51
N GLY A 28 -3.69 -5.85 1.46
CA GLY A 28 -3.31 -6.96 0.60
C GLY A 28 -2.23 -6.58 -0.39
N GLN A 29 -1.74 -7.56 -1.15
CA GLN A 29 -0.79 -7.32 -2.24
C GLN A 29 -1.55 -7.08 -3.56
N THR A 30 -1.07 -6.16 -4.39
CA THR A 30 -1.59 -5.98 -5.75
C THR A 30 -0.73 -6.76 -6.76
N SER A 31 -1.39 -7.47 -7.68
CA SER A 31 -0.75 -8.25 -8.75
C SER A 31 0.38 -9.16 -8.21
N TRP A 32 1.51 -9.19 -8.91
CA TRP A 32 2.72 -9.95 -8.56
C TRP A 32 3.56 -9.31 -7.45
N GLY A 33 3.11 -8.20 -6.86
CA GLY A 33 3.86 -7.45 -5.85
C GLY A 33 4.97 -6.57 -6.43
N PRO A 34 5.80 -5.94 -5.57
CA PRO A 34 5.74 -5.97 -4.10
C PRO A 34 4.71 -5.02 -3.49
N THR A 35 3.97 -4.25 -4.31
CA THR A 35 3.06 -3.22 -3.81
C THR A 35 1.96 -3.80 -2.92
N LEU A 36 1.85 -3.24 -1.71
CA LEU A 36 0.70 -3.45 -0.83
C LEU A 36 -0.31 -2.31 -0.98
N PHE A 37 -1.58 -2.63 -0.84
CA PHE A 37 -2.64 -1.67 -0.58
C PHE A 37 -3.15 -1.85 0.85
N ILE A 38 -3.66 -0.76 1.43
CA ILE A 38 -4.33 -0.78 2.73
C ILE A 38 -5.50 0.22 2.67
N LEU A 39 -6.66 -0.22 3.17
CA LEU A 39 -7.85 0.60 3.34
C LEU A 39 -7.80 1.27 4.71
N LEU A 40 -8.01 2.58 4.72
CA LEU A 40 -8.04 3.40 5.92
C LEU A 40 -9.33 4.22 5.92
N PRO A 41 -9.89 4.50 7.12
CA PRO A 41 -11.23 5.08 7.23
C PRO A 41 -11.30 6.53 6.74
N ASN A 42 -10.18 7.27 6.80
CA ASN A 42 -10.13 8.68 6.45
C ASN A 42 -8.68 9.13 6.15
N ASP A 43 -8.56 10.37 5.68
CA ASP A 43 -7.29 11.00 5.30
C ASP A 43 -6.35 11.16 6.51
N ASP A 44 -6.87 11.39 7.73
CA ASP A 44 -6.06 11.54 8.95
C ASP A 44 -5.36 10.24 9.34
N ALA A 45 -6.08 9.12 9.35
CA ALA A 45 -5.52 7.80 9.60
C ALA A 45 -4.46 7.42 8.54
N ALA A 46 -4.68 7.82 7.28
CA ALA A 46 -3.72 7.62 6.19
C ALA A 46 -2.45 8.45 6.36
N ASN A 47 -2.58 9.73 6.75
CA ASN A 47 -1.44 10.59 7.04
C ASN A 47 -0.63 10.07 8.23
N GLN A 48 -1.31 9.65 9.31
CA GLN A 48 -0.65 9.11 10.50
C GLN A 48 0.16 7.86 10.15
N LEU A 49 -0.46 6.87 9.50
CA LEU A 49 0.23 5.63 9.11
C LEU A 49 1.40 5.93 8.16
N LYS A 50 1.20 6.80 7.17
CA LYS A 50 2.27 7.20 6.24
C LYS A 50 3.45 7.84 6.97
N SER A 51 3.18 8.75 7.91
CA SER A 51 4.21 9.38 8.75
C SER A 51 5.00 8.31 9.52
N ASP A 52 4.32 7.38 10.17
CA ASP A 52 4.95 6.34 10.99
C ASP A 52 5.83 5.41 10.16
N LEU A 53 5.34 4.98 8.99
CA LEU A 53 6.09 4.12 8.09
C LEU A 53 7.29 4.86 7.45
N THR A 54 7.13 6.14 7.12
CA THR A 54 8.22 6.97 6.54
C THR A 54 9.34 7.22 7.55
N LYS A 55 9.00 7.38 8.84
CA LYS A 55 9.99 7.57 9.92
C LYS A 55 10.70 6.28 10.32
N ASN A 56 10.16 5.12 9.97
CA ASN A 56 10.76 3.83 10.30
C ASN A 56 11.89 3.48 9.30
N PRO A 57 13.16 3.38 9.75
CA PRO A 57 14.29 3.11 8.86
C PRO A 57 14.16 1.77 8.10
N ARG A 58 13.40 0.81 8.65
CA ARG A 58 13.11 -0.48 8.00
C ARG A 58 12.48 -0.30 6.61
N TYR A 59 11.70 0.76 6.41
CA TYR A 59 10.95 1.03 5.18
C TYR A 59 11.53 2.20 4.37
N ALA A 60 12.79 2.57 4.60
CA ALA A 60 13.42 3.71 3.92
C ALA A 60 13.45 3.60 2.38
N THR A 61 13.40 2.37 1.83
CA THR A 61 13.36 2.11 0.38
C THR A 61 11.93 2.00 -0.18
N CYS A 62 10.91 2.10 0.67
CA CYS A 62 9.51 2.03 0.26
C CYS A 62 8.99 3.40 -0.20
N HIS A 63 8.11 3.38 -1.19
CA HIS A 63 7.35 4.56 -1.60
C HIS A 63 5.91 4.46 -1.10
N PHE A 64 5.42 5.52 -0.44
CA PHE A 64 4.06 5.56 0.12
C PHE A 64 3.20 6.61 -0.58
N GLN A 65 2.15 6.13 -1.26
CA GLN A 65 1.18 6.97 -1.95
C GLN A 65 -0.21 6.75 -1.37
N MET A 66 -0.89 7.85 -1.03
CA MET A 66 -2.31 7.83 -0.67
C MET A 66 -3.12 8.13 -1.92
N VAL A 67 -4.17 7.36 -2.15
CA VAL A 67 -5.07 7.52 -3.30
C VAL A 67 -6.51 7.32 -2.84
N LYS A 68 -7.45 7.99 -3.52
CA LYS A 68 -8.88 7.75 -3.35
C LYS A 68 -9.35 6.79 -4.45
N PRO A 69 -10.37 5.94 -4.19
CA PRO A 69 -10.97 5.11 -5.23
C PRO A 69 -11.37 5.95 -6.44
N LEU A 70 -10.96 5.52 -7.62
CA LEU A 70 -11.30 6.17 -8.88
C LEU A 70 -12.53 5.46 -9.48
N ASN A 71 -13.73 5.95 -9.17
CA ASN A 71 -14.98 5.38 -9.65
C ASN A 71 -15.30 5.74 -11.11
N ARG A 72 -14.27 5.97 -11.93
CA ARG A 72 -14.39 6.23 -13.37
C ARG A 72 -13.29 5.50 -14.13
N GLY A 73 -13.62 5.04 -15.33
CA GLY A 73 -12.63 4.48 -16.25
C GLY A 73 -11.73 5.54 -16.89
N ALA A 74 -11.00 5.14 -17.93
CA ALA A 74 -10.20 6.05 -18.73
C ALA A 74 -11.08 7.10 -19.44
N THR A 75 -10.55 8.31 -19.63
CA THR A 75 -11.20 9.40 -20.36
C THR A 75 -10.22 10.01 -21.36
N VAL A 76 -10.68 10.31 -22.57
CA VAL A 76 -9.86 10.98 -23.60
C VAL A 76 -9.98 12.50 -23.44
N LYS A 77 -8.85 13.21 -23.46
CA LYS A 77 -8.78 14.67 -23.55
C LYS A 77 -8.02 15.05 -24.81
N MET A 78 -8.63 15.87 -25.65
CA MET A 78 -7.93 16.49 -26.78
C MET A 78 -6.99 17.56 -26.23
N ILE A 79 -5.71 17.46 -26.55
CA ILE A 79 -4.71 18.49 -26.21
C ILE A 79 -4.70 19.47 -27.38
N GLN A 80 -4.96 20.75 -27.11
CA GLN A 80 -4.83 21.83 -28.09
C GLN A 80 -3.40 22.37 -28.11
#